data_AF-A0A6N7L052-F1
#
_entry.id   AF-A0A6N7L052-F1
#
_cell.length_a   1.000
_cell.length_b   1.000
_cell.length_c   1.000
_cell.angle_alpha   90.00
_cell.angle_beta   90.00
_cell.angle_gamma   90.00
#
_symmetry.space_group_name_H-M   'P 1'
#
loop_
_entity.id
_entity.type
_entity.pdbx_description
1 polymer ?
#
loop_
_entity_poly.entity_id
_entity_poly.type
_entity_poly.pdbx_seq_one_letter_code
_entity_poly.pdbx_strand_id
1 'polypeptide(L)'
;MSTYVVNMNQVEYVVGEMAAISNRLQETLSQLDDGTKQHLSEWSSDARGTYDAAKLKWDAAAADMVLQAQNATTALGQIHEAYHAGERHGVSLWAQ
;
A
#
# COMPACT_ATOMS: atom_id res chain seq x y z
N MET A 1 -34.29 -7.11 0.29
CA MET A 1 -33.10 -6.32 0.66
C MET A 1 -31.93 -6.95 -0.06
N SER A 2 -31.28 -6.26 -0.98
CA SER A 2 -30.04 -6.75 -1.58
C SER A 2 -28.97 -6.77 -0.50
N THR A 3 -28.59 -7.95 -0.02
CA THR A 3 -27.46 -8.09 0.88
C THR A 3 -26.23 -7.68 0.09
N TYR A 4 -25.69 -6.49 0.38
CA TYR A 4 -24.45 -6.02 -0.22
C TYR A 4 -23.32 -6.78 0.48
N VAL A 5 -23.08 -8.02 0.05
CA VAL A 5 -22.00 -8.84 0.60
C VAL A 5 -20.70 -8.30 0.02
N VAL A 6 -19.88 -7.67 0.85
CA VAL A 6 -18.52 -7.30 0.45
C VAL A 6 -17.77 -8.59 0.11
N ASN A 7 -17.22 -8.66 -1.11
CA ASN A 7 -16.44 -9.82 -1.54
C ASN A 7 -15.05 -9.79 -0.88
N MET A 8 -14.93 -10.47 0.26
CA MET A 8 -13.71 -10.48 1.06
C MET A 8 -12.50 -11.07 0.32
N ASN A 9 -12.72 -12.01 -0.61
CA ASN A 9 -11.64 -12.56 -1.43
C ASN A 9 -11.04 -11.51 -2.38
N GLN A 10 -11.88 -10.66 -2.99
CA GLN A 10 -11.39 -9.56 -3.82
C GLN A 10 -10.62 -8.52 -3.02
N VAL A 11 -11.06 -8.29 -1.78
CA VAL A 11 -10.45 -7.34 -0.86
C VAL A 11 -9.04 -7.79 -0.45
N GLU A 12 -8.88 -9.04 -0.02
CA GLU A 12 -7.58 -9.63 0.32
C GLU A 12 -6.64 -9.63 -0.88
N TYR A 13 -7.17 -9.95 -2.06
CA TYR A 13 -6.43 -9.88 -3.32
C TYR A 13 -5.87 -8.47 -3.59
N VAL A 14 -6.69 -7.43 -3.46
CA VAL A 14 -6.28 -6.04 -3.70
C VAL A 14 -5.19 -5.60 -2.72
N VAL A 15 -5.28 -5.98 -1.45
CA VAL A 15 -4.24 -5.70 -0.45
C VAL A 15 -2.93 -6.39 -0.82
N GLY A 16 -2.98 -7.67 -1.22
CA GLY A 16 -1.82 -8.41 -1.68
C GLY A 16 -1.16 -7.78 -2.90
N GLU A 17 -1.95 -7.37 -3.89
CA GLU A 17 -1.47 -6.65 -5.08
C GLU A 17 -0.84 -5.31 -4.72
N MET A 18 -1.43 -4.53 -3.81
CA MET A 18 -0.85 -3.26 -3.36
C MET A 18 0.52 -3.46 -2.69
N ALA A 19 0.67 -4.49 -1.87
CA ALA A 19 1.95 -4.84 -1.25
C ALA A 19 2.98 -5.26 -2.31
N ALA A 20 2.58 -6.09 -3.27
CA ALA A 20 3.44 -6.54 -4.36
C ALA A 20 3.91 -5.38 -5.26
N ILE A 21 3.01 -4.47 -5.61
CA ILE A 21 3.30 -3.26 -6.40
C ILE A 21 4.28 -2.35 -5.62
N SER A 22 4.06 -2.17 -4.31
CA SER A 22 4.93 -1.34 -3.47
C SER A 22 6.35 -1.90 -3.42
N ASN A 23 6.52 -3.21 -3.24
CA ASN A 23 7.82 -3.86 -3.25
C ASN A 23 8.52 -3.71 -4.61
N ARG A 24 7.78 -3.92 -5.71
CA ARG A 24 8.33 -3.80 -7.07
C ARG A 24 8.75 -2.37 -7.40
N LEU A 25 8.02 -1.37 -6.91
CA LEU A 25 8.41 0.04 -7.02
C LEU A 25 9.70 0.31 -6.24
N GLN A 26 9.82 -0.20 -5.02
CA GLN A 26 11.06 -0.07 -4.23
C GLN A 26 12.26 -0.70 -4.93
N GLU A 27 12.12 -1.90 -5.48
CA GLU A 27 13.19 -2.54 -6.26
C GLU A 27 13.57 -1.71 -7.49
N THR A 28 12.58 -1.21 -8.23
CA THR A 28 12.81 -0.38 -9.43
C THR A 28 13.55 0.91 -9.07
N LEU A 29 13.16 1.56 -7.97
CA LEU A 29 13.82 2.78 -7.47
C LEU A 29 15.24 2.49 -6.98
N SER A 30 15.47 1.34 -6.34
CA SER A 30 16.82 0.90 -5.94
C SER A 30 17.71 0.66 -7.15
N GLN A 31 17.21 -0.03 -8.18
CA GLN A 31 17.95 -0.27 -9.43
C GLN A 31 18.27 1.05 -10.16
N LEU A 32 17.31 1.97 -10.18
CA LEU A 32 17.53 3.31 -10.72
C LEU A 32 18.62 4.05 -9.93
N ASP A 33 18.61 3.98 -8.60
CA ASP A 33 19.62 4.61 -7.76
C ASP A 33 21.02 4.04 -7.99
N ASP A 34 21.13 2.72 -8.07
CA ASP A 34 22.41 2.05 -8.33
C ASP A 34 22.96 2.39 -9.72
N GLY A 35 22.12 2.34 -10.76
CA GLY A 35 22.51 2.72 -12.12
C GLY A 35 22.90 4.20 -12.23
N THR A 36 22.21 5.06 -11.49
CA THR A 36 22.51 6.50 -11.48
C THR A 36 23.82 6.80 -10.78
N LYS A 37 24.13 6.07 -9.69
CA LYS A 37 25.41 6.18 -8.95
C LYS A 37 26.63 5.71 -9.74
N GLN A 38 26.46 4.82 -10.73
CA GLN A 38 27.58 4.40 -11.59
C GLN A 38 28.13 5.55 -12.45
N HIS A 39 27.30 6.53 -12.81
CA HIS A 39 27.70 7.71 -13.58
C HIS A 39 28.04 8.92 -12.69
N LEU A 40 28.10 8.74 -11.37
CA LEU A 40 28.22 9.85 -10.40
C LEU A 40 29.58 10.56 -10.48
N SER A 41 30.59 9.92 -11.06
CA SER A 41 31.89 10.53 -11.40
C SER A 41 31.78 11.56 -12.53
N GLU A 42 30.79 11.44 -13.41
CA GLU A 42 30.54 12.34 -14.55
C GLU A 42 29.62 13.52 -14.18
N TRP A 43 29.05 13.49 -12.98
CA TRP A 43 28.06 14.48 -12.55
C TRP A 43 28.70 15.76 -12.04
N SER A 44 28.28 16.88 -12.60
CA SER A 44 28.50 18.20 -12.02
C SER A 44 27.74 18.33 -10.69
N SER A 45 28.20 19.25 -9.82
CA SER A 45 27.62 19.45 -8.49
C SER A 45 26.11 19.71 -8.50
N ASP A 46 25.60 20.39 -9.54
CA ASP A 46 24.17 20.71 -9.69
C ASP A 46 23.30 19.50 -10.07
N ALA A 47 23.87 18.55 -10.82
CA ALA A 47 23.18 17.31 -11.18
C ALA A 47 22.95 16.42 -9.94
N ARG A 48 23.93 16.38 -9.02
CA ARG A 48 23.79 15.68 -7.73
C ARG A 48 22.67 16.28 -6.88
N GLY A 49 22.63 17.61 -6.75
CA GLY A 49 21.57 18.26 -5.98
C GLY A 49 20.17 18.02 -6.54
N THR A 50 20.02 18.04 -7.87
CA THR A 50 18.74 17.75 -8.54
C THR A 50 18.31 16.30 -8.32
N TYR A 51 19.27 15.37 -8.40
CA TYR A 51 19.03 13.97 -8.13
C TYR A 51 18.63 13.70 -6.69
N ASP A 52 19.36 14.25 -5.72
CA ASP A 52 19.05 14.05 -4.30
C ASP A 52 17.63 14.54 -3.98
N ALA A 53 17.21 15.66 -4.58
CA ALA A 53 15.85 16.17 -4.46
C ALA A 53 14.81 15.26 -5.12
N ALA A 54 15.12 14.64 -6.26
CA ALA A 54 14.24 13.66 -6.91
C ALA A 54 14.16 12.36 -6.10
N LYS A 55 15.29 11.90 -5.57
CA LYS A 55 15.40 10.71 -4.72
C LYS A 55 14.53 10.82 -3.49
N LEU A 56 14.63 11.95 -2.80
CA LEU A 56 13.84 12.19 -1.60
C LEU A 56 12.33 12.18 -1.87
N LYS A 57 11.89 12.66 -3.05
CA LYS A 57 10.48 12.64 -3.45
C LYS A 57 9.99 11.23 -3.75
N TRP A 58 10.74 10.43 -4.51
CA TRP A 58 10.30 9.07 -4.81
C TRP A 58 10.36 8.18 -3.58
N ASP A 59 11.30 8.41 -2.64
CA ASP A 59 11.45 7.60 -1.43
C ASP A 59 10.25 7.87 -0.50
N ALA A 60 9.85 9.14 -0.39
CA ALA A 60 8.64 9.54 0.33
C ALA A 60 7.37 8.94 -0.30
N ALA A 61 7.25 8.97 -1.63
CA ALA A 61 6.09 8.39 -2.32
C ALA A 61 6.01 6.87 -2.14
N ALA A 62 7.15 6.17 -2.22
CA ALA A 62 7.20 4.73 -1.99
C ALA A 62 6.82 4.36 -0.54
N ALA A 63 7.27 5.15 0.44
CA ALA A 63 6.88 4.97 1.83
C ALA A 63 5.37 5.20 2.05
N ASP A 64 4.79 6.20 1.38
CA ASP A 64 3.36 6.48 1.47
C ASP A 64 2.50 5.34 0.91
N MET A 65 2.93 4.69 -0.19
CA MET A 65 2.23 3.53 -0.74
C MET A 65 2.17 2.36 0.24
N VAL A 66 3.27 2.09 0.96
CA VAL A 66 3.33 1.07 2.01
C VAL A 66 2.39 1.40 3.17
N LEU A 67 2.33 2.68 3.56
CA LEU A 67 1.41 3.15 4.60
C LEU A 67 -0.05 3.00 4.17
N GLN A 68 -0.38 3.36 2.92
CA GLN A 68 -1.74 3.22 2.40
C GLN A 68 -2.18 1.75 2.31
N ALA A 69 -1.28 0.83 1.96
CA ALA A 69 -1.58 -0.61 1.97
C ALA A 69 -1.87 -1.13 3.39
N GLN A 70 -1.11 -0.67 4.39
CA GLN A 70 -1.39 -0.99 5.79
C GLN A 70 -2.73 -0.41 6.25
N ASN A 71 -3.01 0.85 5.94
CA ASN A 71 -4.27 1.50 6.29
C ASN A 71 -5.47 0.78 5.66
N ALA A 72 -5.34 0.37 4.38
CA ALA A 72 -6.34 -0.45 3.72
C ALA A 72 -6.56 -1.77 4.48
N THR A 73 -5.49 -2.48 4.82
CA THR A 73 -5.56 -3.74 5.59
C THR A 73 -6.29 -3.55 6.93
N THR A 74 -5.96 -2.49 7.67
CA THR A 74 -6.62 -2.17 8.95
C THR A 74 -8.09 -1.84 8.79
N ALA A 75 -8.45 -1.00 7.81
CA ALA A 75 -9.84 -0.65 7.54
C ALA A 75 -10.68 -1.88 7.18
N LEU A 76 -10.10 -2.82 6.44
CA LEU A 76 -10.74 -4.07 6.07
C LEU A 76 -10.95 -5.00 7.27
N GLY A 77 -9.98 -5.07 8.19
CA GLY A 77 -10.14 -5.77 9.46
C GLY A 77 -11.30 -5.22 10.30
N GLN A 78 -11.42 -3.88 10.38
CA GLN A 78 -12.54 -3.23 11.07
C GLN A 78 -13.89 -3.53 10.42
N ILE A 79 -13.94 -3.52 9.08
CA ILE A 79 -15.15 -3.90 8.34
C ILE A 79 -15.53 -5.36 8.66
N HIS A 80 -14.57 -6.28 8.65
CA HIS A 80 -14.79 -7.69 8.96
C HIS A 80 -15.38 -7.90 10.36
N GLU A 81 -14.80 -7.25 11.38
CA GLU A 81 -15.32 -7.30 12.75
C GLU A 81 -16.74 -6.73 12.86
N ALA A 82 -17.01 -5.59 12.19
CA ALA A 82 -18.31 -4.96 12.19
C ALA A 82 -19.40 -5.85 11.54
N TYR A 83 -19.09 -6.51 10.42
CA TYR A 83 -20.01 -7.47 9.79
C TYR A 83 -20.32 -8.65 10.71
N HIS A 84 -19.30 -9.27 11.32
CA HIS A 84 -19.50 -10.38 12.26
C HIS A 84 -20.23 -9.97 13.55
N ALA A 85 -20.02 -8.75 14.03
CA ALA A 85 -20.77 -8.20 15.15
C ALA A 85 -22.26 -8.00 14.78
N GLY A 86 -22.53 -7.43 13.59
CA GLY A 86 -23.88 -7.22 13.08
C GLY A 86 -24.66 -8.51 12.87
N GLU A 87 -24.04 -9.54 12.28
CA GLU A 87 -24.66 -10.86 12.11
C GLU A 87 -24.97 -11.53 13.45
N ARG A 88 -24.02 -11.52 14.40
CA ARG A 88 -24.25 -12.07 15.75
C ARG A 88 -25.37 -11.33 16.48
N HIS A 89 -25.42 -10.00 16.35
CA HIS A 89 -26.48 -9.20 16.94
C HIS A 89 -27.85 -9.52 16.31
N GLY A 90 -27.93 -9.62 14.99
CA GLY A 90 -29.14 -10.06 14.28
C GLY A 90 -29.60 -11.45 14.71
N VAL A 91 -28.70 -12.44 14.77
CA VAL A 91 -29.03 -13.80 15.24
C VAL A 91 -29.51 -13.78 16.70
N SER A 92 -28.90 -12.96 17.56
CA SER A 92 -29.34 -12.82 18.96
C SER A 92 -30.74 -12.22 19.12
N LEU A 93 -31.15 -11.33 18.20
CA LEU A 93 -32.49 -10.73 18.16
C LEU A 93 -33.58 -11.72 17.72
N TRP A 94 -33.23 -12.73 16.91
CA TRP A 94 -34.15 -13.80 16.48
C TRP A 94 -34.08 -15.06 17.34
N ALA A 95 -33.12 -15.13 18.27
CA ALA A 95 -32.97 -16.22 19.23
C ALA A 95 -33.66 -15.95 20.58
N GLN A 96 -34.36 -14.81 20.71
CA GLN A 96 -35.30 -14.50 21.79
C GLN A 96 -36.74 -14.72 21.32
#